data_AF-T0CJX2-F1
#
_entry.id   AF-T0CJX2-F1
#
_cell.length_a   1.000
_cell.length_b   1.000
_cell.length_c   1.000
_cell.angle_alpha   90.00
_cell.angle_beta   90.00
_cell.angle_gamma   90.00
#
_symmetry.space_group_name_H-M   'P 1'
#
loop_
_entity.id
_entity.type
_entity.pdbx_description
1 polymer ?
#
loop_
_entity_poly.entity_id
_entity_poly.type
_entity_poly.pdbx_seq_one_letter_code
_entity_poly.pdbx_strand_id
1 'polypeptide(L)'
;MRKYRPPLTDNETAELERLSRLNFDGWSEADVREEFIVPLLILLGYRKDLDYSVSREESYRLNPLFIQLGRDRIKLDYICSVRKQKFWIIESKPGGYRTDTEIPQLTEEDIAQAHFYSLHPSVDTPYFVVTNGWFIHLYDREAVNEGLTPLLAFKHSDLPSEFMKLDAIIGATQLLYNLKQRILRSAEITLSAEVHLDRLDEFVQAMKMSVNTIRPKVFENFRKNAKIQEETRTEAVTSMLKTAPLDLIVSSVFMVSNSRGFMKASADILAQRVLDSPQSIQYLFMTNLLIEQTRPVRIPYYYNVLEFLTRVQLLDSTFTHKGQTIQSIIEDWVEMCLFHFWNRKDLRYMWLAEGMIGRLAIRLVYLTPQVRSAIISKTQSQIYLAPEEEVAWMGPSPAGNVIDFVEHVITVTLSNFVDKYMSERAIKEALIKEELSHLSKLVDTIEQQDDYKKIRSELGSSWGELRFYDSTNVDFDLLSSAICEILSEHPDVLNSLNDTIKKRIALQSSVGVVNYAKECLSILGDKYELESSKGLDVNDYFSPNKNPYSLLAE
;
A
#
# COMPACT_ATOMS: atom_id res chain seq x y z
N MET A 1 6.16 10.13 15.59
CA MET A 1 7.39 9.31 15.47
C MET A 1 7.33 8.00 16.25
N ARG A 2 6.48 7.84 17.28
CA ARG A 2 6.22 6.51 17.86
C ARG A 2 5.60 5.61 16.79
N LYS A 3 5.98 4.33 16.73
CA LYS A 3 5.34 3.32 15.86
C LYS A 3 4.48 2.41 16.71
N TYR A 4 3.31 2.03 16.23
CA TYR A 4 2.47 1.07 16.92
C TYR A 4 3.14 -0.31 16.93
N ARG A 5 3.22 -0.94 18.11
CA ARG A 5 3.44 -2.38 18.23
C ARG A 5 2.07 -3.03 18.41
N PRO A 6 1.63 -3.91 17.49
CA PRO A 6 0.40 -4.67 17.68
C PRO A 6 0.44 -5.45 19.00
N PRO A 7 -0.73 -5.74 19.61
CA PRO A 7 -0.81 -6.67 20.72
C PRO A 7 -0.23 -8.01 20.30
N LEU A 8 0.33 -8.72 21.27
CA LEU A 8 0.85 -10.07 21.06
C LEU A 8 -0.29 -10.97 20.55
N THR A 9 0.02 -11.78 19.55
CA THR A 9 -0.86 -12.84 19.08
C THR A 9 -1.02 -13.92 20.16
N ASP A 10 -2.07 -14.73 20.05
CA ASP A 10 -2.29 -15.85 20.98
C ASP A 10 -1.09 -16.81 20.99
N ASN A 11 -0.46 -17.02 19.83
CA ASN A 11 0.74 -17.85 19.69
C ASN A 11 1.95 -17.22 20.38
N GLU A 12 2.18 -15.92 20.21
CA GLU A 12 3.28 -15.21 20.90
C GLU A 12 3.07 -15.20 22.42
N THR A 13 1.82 -15.04 22.87
CA THR A 13 1.46 -15.09 24.28
C THR A 13 1.69 -16.48 24.87
N ALA A 14 1.25 -17.53 24.17
CA ALA A 14 1.48 -18.91 24.57
C ALA A 14 2.99 -19.26 24.63
N GLU A 15 3.78 -18.73 23.70
CA GLU A 15 5.22 -18.92 23.70
C GLU A 15 5.90 -18.20 24.86
N LEU A 16 5.51 -16.96 25.18
CA LEU A 16 5.99 -16.26 26.38
C LEU A 16 5.65 -17.03 27.66
N GLU A 17 4.43 -17.58 27.76
CA GLU A 17 4.05 -18.43 28.88
C GLU A 17 4.92 -19.69 28.95
N ARG A 18 5.20 -20.34 27.81
CA ARG A 18 6.10 -21.51 27.75
C ARG A 18 7.49 -21.15 28.27
N LEU A 19 8.07 -20.05 27.78
CA LEU A 19 9.39 -19.57 28.20
C LEU A 19 9.44 -19.24 29.69
N SER A 20 8.36 -18.69 30.25
CA SER A 20 8.26 -18.34 31.67
C SER A 20 8.23 -19.53 32.63
N ARG A 21 7.98 -20.74 32.11
CA ARG A 21 7.90 -22.00 32.88
C ARG A 21 9.13 -22.88 32.71
N LEU A 22 10.13 -22.45 31.94
CA LEU A 22 11.35 -23.22 31.74
C LEU A 22 12.13 -23.37 33.05
N ASN A 23 12.76 -24.52 33.22
CA ASN A 23 13.65 -24.79 34.34
C ASN A 23 15.08 -24.93 33.81
N PHE A 24 15.94 -23.95 34.12
CA PHE A 24 17.31 -23.88 33.62
C PHE A 24 18.33 -24.63 34.49
N ASP A 25 17.87 -25.46 35.42
CA ASP A 25 18.72 -26.22 36.33
C ASP A 25 19.62 -27.20 35.56
N GLY A 26 20.94 -27.03 35.72
CA GLY A 26 21.95 -27.82 35.01
C GLY A 26 22.09 -27.51 33.52
N TRP A 27 21.42 -26.48 33.00
CA TRP A 27 21.51 -26.12 31.58
C TRP A 27 22.88 -25.55 31.23
N SER A 28 23.42 -26.01 30.11
CA SER A 28 24.62 -25.41 29.52
C SER A 28 24.29 -24.06 28.89
N GLU A 29 25.33 -23.27 28.61
CA GLU A 29 25.17 -22.02 27.85
C GLU A 29 24.55 -22.26 26.46
N ALA A 30 24.85 -23.38 25.81
CA ALA A 30 24.24 -23.74 24.53
C ALA A 30 22.73 -24.00 24.65
N ASP A 31 22.29 -24.64 25.73
CA ASP A 31 20.87 -24.93 25.97
C ASP A 31 20.09 -23.63 26.24
N VAL A 32 20.64 -22.74 27.08
CA VAL A 32 20.05 -21.41 27.32
C VAL A 32 19.92 -20.62 26.01
N ARG A 33 20.95 -20.69 25.16
CA ARG A 33 20.98 -20.01 23.86
C ARG A 33 19.86 -20.49 22.93
N GLU A 34 19.76 -21.78 22.67
CA GLU A 34 18.81 -22.30 21.67
C GLU A 34 17.36 -22.40 22.19
N GLU A 35 17.15 -22.79 23.46
CA GLU A 35 15.79 -23.07 23.97
C GLU A 35 15.11 -21.84 24.59
N PHE A 36 15.86 -20.80 24.94
CA PHE A 36 15.33 -19.57 25.55
C PHE A 36 15.64 -18.30 24.76
N ILE A 37 16.92 -18.02 24.49
CA ILE A 37 17.31 -16.76 23.84
C ILE A 37 16.81 -16.70 22.39
N VAL A 38 16.92 -17.79 21.63
CA VAL A 38 16.45 -17.82 20.23
C VAL A 38 14.93 -17.58 20.13
N PRO A 39 14.05 -18.27 20.87
CA PRO A 39 12.63 -17.94 20.91
C PRO A 39 12.34 -16.49 21.33
N LEU A 40 13.04 -15.98 22.34
CA LEU A 40 12.89 -14.59 22.79
C LEU A 40 13.24 -13.58 21.69
N LEU A 41 14.33 -13.83 20.94
CA LEU A 41 14.74 -13.01 19.81
C LEU A 41 13.70 -13.03 18.68
N ILE A 42 13.09 -14.19 18.41
CA ILE A 42 12.00 -14.32 17.42
C ILE A 42 10.80 -13.45 17.84
N LEU A 43 10.42 -13.49 19.11
CA LEU A 43 9.33 -12.67 19.67
C LEU A 43 9.63 -11.16 19.59
N LEU A 44 10.88 -10.76 19.81
CA LEU A 44 11.35 -9.38 19.63
C LEU A 44 11.44 -8.94 18.15
N GLY A 45 11.19 -9.85 17.21
CA GLY A 45 11.14 -9.59 15.78
C GLY A 45 12.47 -9.79 15.04
N TYR A 46 13.47 -10.42 15.67
CA TYR A 46 14.76 -10.72 15.05
C TYR A 46 14.83 -12.15 14.52
N ARG A 47 15.29 -12.33 13.27
CA ARG A 47 15.57 -13.66 12.70
C ARG A 47 16.77 -13.63 11.77
N LYS A 48 17.51 -14.73 11.70
CA LYS A 48 18.65 -14.84 10.79
C LYS A 48 18.22 -14.57 9.34
N ASP A 49 19.08 -13.87 8.59
CA ASP A 49 18.92 -13.56 7.17
C ASP A 49 17.70 -12.69 6.78
N LEU A 50 17.02 -12.07 7.75
CA LEU A 50 16.02 -11.01 7.52
C LEU A 50 16.63 -9.60 7.68
N ASP A 51 15.86 -8.57 7.31
CA ASP A 51 16.23 -7.17 7.56
C ASP A 51 16.49 -6.88 9.05
N TYR A 52 15.86 -7.65 9.94
CA TYR A 52 16.13 -7.66 11.38
C TYR A 52 16.94 -8.92 11.71
N SER A 53 18.25 -8.87 11.43
CA SER A 53 19.09 -10.06 11.53
C SER A 53 19.72 -10.25 12.91
N VAL A 54 19.95 -11.51 13.24
CA VAL A 54 20.83 -11.92 14.34
C VAL A 54 22.05 -12.61 13.75
N SER A 55 23.22 -12.09 14.05
CA SER A 55 24.49 -12.78 13.84
C SER A 55 24.84 -13.59 15.08
N ARG A 56 25.12 -14.88 14.91
CA ARG A 56 25.54 -15.80 15.99
C ARG A 56 27.05 -15.97 15.99
N GLU A 57 27.65 -16.04 17.17
CA GLU A 57 29.04 -16.49 17.37
C GLU A 57 30.10 -15.72 16.55
N GLU A 58 29.90 -14.42 16.35
CA GLU A 58 30.86 -13.61 15.60
C GLU A 58 32.14 -13.36 16.41
N SER A 59 33.28 -13.54 15.75
CA SER A 59 34.59 -13.39 16.38
C SER A 59 35.34 -12.16 15.86
N TYR A 60 35.77 -11.30 16.78
CA TYR A 60 36.51 -10.08 16.50
C TYR A 60 37.92 -10.14 17.06
N ARG A 61 38.90 -9.59 16.35
CA ARG A 61 40.25 -9.45 16.89
C ARG A 61 40.26 -8.37 17.95
N LEU A 62 40.83 -8.68 19.11
CA LEU A 62 41.03 -7.71 20.17
C LEU A 62 41.97 -6.59 19.71
N ASN A 63 41.61 -5.35 20.06
CA ASN A 63 42.51 -4.23 19.86
C ASN A 63 43.71 -4.39 20.83
N PRO A 64 44.96 -4.21 20.36
CA PRO A 64 46.17 -4.44 21.14
C PRO A 64 46.31 -3.55 22.39
N LEU A 65 45.52 -2.49 22.53
CA LEU A 65 45.45 -1.67 23.75
C LEU A 65 44.63 -2.31 24.88
N PHE A 66 43.96 -3.44 24.62
CA PHE A 66 43.03 -4.10 25.56
C PHE A 66 43.44 -5.55 25.89
N ILE A 67 44.74 -5.85 25.88
CA ILE A 67 45.28 -7.18 26.17
C ILE A 67 44.92 -7.58 27.61
N GLN A 68 43.94 -8.46 27.76
CA GLN A 68 43.90 -9.39 28.89
C GLN A 68 44.83 -10.56 28.53
N LEU A 69 45.76 -10.89 29.44
CA LEU A 69 46.75 -11.97 29.27
C LEU A 69 46.08 -13.27 28.75
N GLY A 70 46.25 -13.56 27.46
CA GLY A 70 45.94 -14.87 26.85
C GLY A 70 44.72 -14.98 25.92
N ARG A 71 43.99 -13.91 25.57
CA ARG A 71 42.93 -13.96 24.53
C ARG A 71 43.18 -12.96 23.41
N ASP A 72 43.21 -13.44 22.16
CA ASP A 72 43.41 -12.61 20.95
C ASP A 72 42.10 -12.25 20.23
N ARG A 73 40.99 -12.87 20.65
CA ARG A 73 39.67 -12.68 20.03
C ARG A 73 38.55 -12.58 21.07
N ILE A 74 37.55 -11.77 20.75
CA ILE A 74 36.23 -11.73 21.38
C ILE A 74 35.31 -12.66 20.59
N LYS A 75 34.46 -13.44 21.26
CA LYS A 75 33.39 -14.25 20.66
C LYS A 75 32.07 -13.79 21.29
N LEU A 76 31.14 -13.29 20.49
CA LEU A 76 29.83 -12.83 20.96
C LEU A 76 28.77 -13.88 20.69
N ASP A 77 27.86 -14.11 21.64
CA ASP A 77 26.76 -15.04 21.43
C ASP A 77 25.80 -14.53 20.37
N TYR A 78 25.28 -13.33 20.56
CA TYR A 78 24.38 -12.70 19.61
C TYR A 78 24.68 -11.22 19.40
N ILE A 79 24.64 -10.82 18.13
CA ILE A 79 24.64 -9.42 17.71
C ILE A 79 23.37 -9.19 16.92
N CYS A 80 22.52 -8.30 17.43
CA CYS A 80 21.25 -7.97 16.82
C CYS A 80 21.41 -6.72 15.97
N SER A 81 21.01 -6.85 14.71
CA SER A 81 21.17 -5.82 13.69
C SER A 81 19.83 -5.46 13.06
N VAL A 82 19.69 -4.18 12.72
CA VAL A 82 18.58 -3.68 11.90
C VAL A 82 19.18 -3.15 10.61
N ARG A 83 18.80 -3.76 9.48
CA ARG A 83 19.30 -3.48 8.13
C ARG A 83 20.83 -3.50 8.05
N LYS A 84 21.44 -4.51 8.68
CA LYS A 84 22.90 -4.75 8.77
C LYS A 84 23.67 -3.70 9.58
N GLN A 85 22.99 -2.84 10.34
CA GLN A 85 23.60 -1.99 11.36
C GLN A 85 23.38 -2.61 12.72
N LYS A 86 24.46 -2.73 13.51
CA LYS A 86 24.45 -3.37 14.83
C LYS A 86 23.93 -2.37 15.86
N PHE A 87 23.05 -2.81 16.74
CA PHE A 87 22.43 -1.92 17.73
C PHE A 87 22.44 -2.47 19.15
N TRP A 88 22.53 -3.78 19.33
CA TRP A 88 22.69 -4.37 20.66
C TRP A 88 23.24 -5.79 20.57
N ILE A 89 23.74 -6.28 21.71
CA ILE A 89 24.33 -7.61 21.86
C ILE A 89 23.71 -8.37 23.03
N ILE A 90 23.85 -9.70 23.01
CA ILE A 90 23.54 -10.56 24.15
C ILE A 90 24.80 -11.34 24.52
N GLU A 91 25.11 -11.36 25.81
CA GLU A 91 26.05 -12.29 26.44
C GLU A 91 25.24 -13.33 27.23
N SER A 92 25.38 -14.60 26.88
CA SER A 92 24.72 -15.71 27.57
C SER A 92 25.64 -16.32 28.62
N LYS A 93 25.03 -16.84 29.69
CA LYS A 93 25.71 -17.59 30.74
C LYS A 93 24.98 -18.91 30.99
N PRO A 94 25.67 -19.93 31.54
CA PRO A 94 25.03 -21.20 31.89
C PRO A 94 23.95 -20.96 32.96
N GLY A 95 22.88 -21.76 32.91
CA GLY A 95 21.79 -21.68 33.88
C GLY A 95 22.24 -22.06 35.31
N GLY A 96 23.30 -22.86 35.42
CA GLY A 96 23.85 -23.31 36.69
C GLY A 96 22.92 -24.27 37.43
N TYR A 97 23.36 -24.74 38.60
CA TYR A 97 22.53 -25.59 39.46
C TYR A 97 21.90 -24.75 40.57
N ARG A 98 20.61 -24.95 40.80
CA ARG A 98 19.92 -24.38 41.96
C ARG A 98 20.41 -25.07 43.23
N THR A 99 20.79 -24.29 44.22
CA THR A 99 20.91 -24.77 45.60
C THR A 99 19.54 -24.66 46.26
N ASP A 100 19.36 -25.29 47.43
CA ASP A 100 18.06 -25.56 48.08
C ASP A 100 17.07 -24.37 48.16
N THR A 101 17.53 -23.11 48.03
CA THR A 101 16.65 -21.92 47.92
C THR A 101 17.13 -20.81 46.97
N GLU A 102 18.32 -20.90 46.36
CA GLU A 102 18.90 -19.79 45.60
C GLU A 102 19.08 -20.12 44.12
N ILE A 103 18.65 -19.17 43.28
CA ILE A 103 18.83 -19.21 41.83
C ILE A 103 20.16 -18.54 41.51
N PRO A 104 21.02 -19.13 40.66
CA PRO A 104 22.27 -18.51 40.23
C PRO A 104 22.07 -17.07 39.76
N GLN A 105 22.79 -16.14 40.38
CA GLN A 105 22.76 -14.72 40.02
C GLN A 105 23.77 -14.41 38.91
N LEU A 106 23.51 -13.35 38.16
CA LEU A 106 24.49 -12.78 37.22
C LEU A 106 25.58 -12.06 38.01
N THR A 107 26.85 -12.29 37.68
CA THR A 107 27.98 -11.69 38.39
C THR A 107 28.40 -10.36 37.78
N GLU A 108 29.15 -9.55 38.53
CA GLU A 108 29.74 -8.31 38.01
C GLU A 108 30.71 -8.56 36.87
N GLU A 109 31.43 -9.69 36.89
CA GLU A 109 32.33 -10.10 35.80
C GLU A 109 31.55 -10.35 34.49
N ASP A 110 30.38 -10.98 34.58
CA ASP A 110 29.52 -11.23 33.41
C ASP A 110 29.03 -9.91 32.79
N ILE A 111 28.65 -8.95 33.64
CA ILE A 111 28.19 -7.62 33.21
C ILE A 111 29.35 -6.83 32.60
N ALA A 112 30.51 -6.83 33.26
CA ALA A 112 31.70 -6.14 32.77
C ALA A 112 32.18 -6.70 31.42
N GLN A 113 32.09 -8.01 31.23
CA GLN A 113 32.43 -8.66 29.97
C GLN A 113 31.51 -8.18 28.83
N ALA A 114 30.20 -8.20 29.03
CA ALA A 114 29.23 -7.73 28.02
C ALA A 114 29.37 -6.23 27.73
N HIS A 115 29.58 -5.41 28.77
CA HIS A 115 29.84 -3.99 28.62
C HIS A 115 31.10 -3.74 27.78
N PHE A 116 32.20 -4.45 28.09
CA PHE A 116 33.45 -4.36 27.32
C PHE A 116 33.26 -4.74 25.86
N TYR A 117 32.47 -5.77 25.57
CA TYR A 117 32.16 -6.18 24.21
C TYR A 117 31.36 -5.13 23.44
N SER A 118 30.43 -4.43 24.09
CA SER A 118 29.64 -3.36 23.47
C SER A 118 30.49 -2.14 23.06
N LEU A 119 31.65 -1.94 23.69
CA LEU A 119 32.62 -0.86 23.40
C LEU A 119 33.57 -1.19 22.25
N HIS A 120 33.63 -2.44 21.80
CA HIS A 120 34.57 -2.85 20.77
C HIS A 120 34.28 -2.10 19.45
N PRO A 121 35.26 -1.48 18.76
CA PRO A 121 35.00 -0.63 17.59
C PRO A 121 34.26 -1.31 16.43
N SER A 122 34.40 -2.63 16.30
CA SER A 122 33.67 -3.42 15.28
C SER A 122 32.25 -3.82 15.70
N VAL A 123 31.89 -3.62 16.96
CA VAL A 123 30.59 -3.95 17.56
C VAL A 123 29.81 -2.67 17.80
N ASP A 124 30.37 -1.75 18.59
CA ASP A 124 29.90 -0.38 18.89
C ASP A 124 28.38 -0.26 19.02
N THR A 125 27.82 -0.92 20.03
CA THR A 125 26.38 -0.98 20.24
C THR A 125 25.92 -0.17 21.46
N PRO A 126 24.83 0.59 21.38
CA PRO A 126 24.31 1.38 22.51
C PRO A 126 23.73 0.52 23.66
N TYR A 127 23.24 -0.68 23.39
CA TYR A 127 22.67 -1.56 24.41
C TYR A 127 23.37 -2.92 24.47
N PHE A 128 23.32 -3.56 25.63
CA PHE A 128 23.72 -4.96 25.80
C PHE A 128 22.81 -5.65 26.82
N VAL A 129 22.59 -6.95 26.62
CA VAL A 129 21.81 -7.80 27.51
C VAL A 129 22.71 -8.90 28.07
N VAL A 130 22.53 -9.19 29.35
CA VAL A 130 23.17 -10.33 30.02
C VAL A 130 22.08 -11.24 30.56
N THR A 131 22.18 -12.53 30.27
CA THR A 131 21.20 -13.51 30.74
C THR A 131 21.83 -14.88 31.00
N ASN A 132 21.34 -15.56 32.03
CA ASN A 132 21.63 -16.96 32.33
C ASN A 132 20.39 -17.85 32.19
N GLY A 133 19.37 -17.39 31.45
CA GLY A 133 18.04 -18.02 31.41
C GLY A 133 17.16 -17.64 32.60
N TRP A 134 17.69 -17.60 33.83
CA TRP A 134 16.92 -17.24 35.01
C TRP A 134 16.56 -15.76 35.08
N PHE A 135 17.53 -14.89 34.79
CA PHE A 135 17.42 -13.44 34.82
C PHE A 135 17.72 -12.84 33.44
N ILE A 136 17.05 -11.74 33.12
CA ILE A 136 17.34 -10.92 31.95
C ILE A 136 17.68 -9.51 32.44
N HIS A 137 18.92 -9.07 32.24
CA HIS A 137 19.36 -7.71 32.57
C HIS A 137 19.73 -6.97 31.27
N LEU A 138 19.02 -5.87 30.99
CA LEU A 138 19.28 -4.96 29.86
C LEU A 138 19.95 -3.69 30.36
N TYR A 139 21.01 -3.28 29.68
CA TYR A 139 21.80 -2.10 30.01
C TYR A 139 21.91 -1.14 28.82
N ASP A 140 22.03 0.14 29.14
CA ASP A 140 22.53 1.18 28.23
C ASP A 140 24.00 1.41 28.53
N ARG A 141 24.84 1.20 27.51
CA ARG A 141 26.29 1.29 27.60
C ARG A 141 26.77 2.60 28.22
N GLU A 142 26.13 3.72 27.89
CA GLU A 142 26.59 5.04 28.37
C GLU A 142 26.02 5.40 29.74
N ALA A 143 25.01 4.68 30.22
CA ALA A 143 24.37 4.92 31.50
C ALA A 143 24.82 3.95 32.60
N VAL A 144 25.71 3.00 32.30
CA VAL A 144 26.27 2.08 33.30
C VAL A 144 27.05 2.89 34.34
N ASN A 145 26.59 2.83 35.59
CA ASN A 145 27.18 3.51 36.73
C ASN A 145 28.01 2.54 37.59
N GLU A 146 28.68 3.06 38.64
CA GLU A 146 29.44 2.24 39.59
C GLU A 146 28.60 1.13 40.24
N GLY A 147 27.28 1.33 40.36
CA GLY A 147 26.35 0.35 40.91
C GLY A 147 25.82 -0.67 39.90
N LEU A 148 26.35 -0.71 38.67
CA LEU A 148 25.95 -1.60 37.57
C LEU A 148 24.42 -1.74 37.45
N THR A 149 23.70 -0.62 37.51
CA THR A 149 22.23 -0.65 37.52
C THR A 149 21.67 -0.89 36.12
N PRO A 150 20.87 -1.95 35.89
CA PRO A 150 20.24 -2.20 34.59
C PRO A 150 19.11 -1.22 34.31
N LEU A 151 18.87 -0.92 33.03
CA LEU A 151 17.67 -0.21 32.57
C LEU A 151 16.41 -1.03 32.84
N LEU A 152 16.51 -2.34 32.67
CA LEU A 152 15.43 -3.29 32.90
C LEU A 152 16.03 -4.60 33.40
N ALA A 153 15.55 -5.08 34.55
CA ALA A 153 15.94 -6.37 35.11
C ALA A 153 14.72 -7.09 35.67
N PHE A 154 14.55 -8.35 35.30
CA PHE A 154 13.44 -9.19 35.75
C PHE A 154 13.80 -10.68 35.65
N LYS A 155 13.03 -11.51 36.35
CA LYS A 155 13.13 -12.98 36.26
C LYS A 155 12.39 -13.48 35.03
N HIS A 156 12.85 -14.56 34.42
CA HIS A 156 12.14 -15.16 33.29
C HIS A 156 10.68 -15.54 33.58
N SER A 157 10.35 -15.86 34.83
CA SER A 157 8.97 -16.12 35.26
C SER A 157 8.04 -14.93 35.03
N ASP A 158 8.58 -13.71 35.06
CA ASP A 158 7.86 -12.46 34.90
C ASP A 158 7.87 -11.98 33.44
N LEU A 159 8.49 -12.75 32.54
CA LEU A 159 8.63 -12.44 31.12
C LEU A 159 7.29 -12.08 30.45
N PRO A 160 6.16 -12.79 30.67
CA PRO A 160 4.90 -12.43 30.02
C PRO A 160 4.42 -11.02 30.39
N SER A 161 4.63 -10.57 31.63
CA SER A 161 4.27 -9.22 32.08
C SER A 161 5.29 -8.14 31.69
N GLU A 162 6.57 -8.50 31.62
CA GLU A 162 7.67 -7.56 31.39
C GLU A 162 8.09 -7.45 29.92
N PHE A 163 7.66 -8.38 29.06
CA PHE A 163 8.05 -8.46 27.65
C PHE A 163 7.79 -7.16 26.90
N MET A 164 6.63 -6.52 27.12
CA MET A 164 6.31 -5.27 26.43
C MET A 164 7.25 -4.11 26.81
N LYS A 165 7.82 -4.12 28.02
CA LYS A 165 8.85 -3.14 28.41
C LYS A 165 10.18 -3.42 27.71
N LEU A 166 10.54 -4.70 27.56
CA LEU A 166 11.72 -5.11 26.81
C LEU A 166 11.60 -4.76 25.32
N ASP A 167 10.50 -5.15 24.67
CA ASP A 167 10.20 -4.85 23.26
C ASP A 167 10.16 -3.34 23.00
N ALA A 168 9.63 -2.56 23.94
CA ALA A 168 9.61 -1.10 23.83
C ALA A 168 11.01 -0.48 23.77
N ILE A 169 12.08 -1.15 24.23
CA ILE A 169 13.46 -0.63 24.19
C ILE A 169 14.22 -1.21 23.01
N ILE A 170 14.29 -2.55 22.93
CA ILE A 170 15.15 -3.29 21.99
C ILE A 170 14.38 -4.09 20.94
N GLY A 171 13.04 -4.01 20.91
CA GLY A 171 12.24 -4.66 19.86
C GLY A 171 12.60 -4.13 18.48
N ALA A 172 12.64 -5.02 17.48
CA ALA A 172 13.11 -4.73 16.13
C ALA A 172 12.43 -3.49 15.50
N THR A 173 11.14 -3.31 15.79
CA THR A 173 10.33 -2.20 15.25
C THR A 173 10.42 -0.90 16.06
N GLN A 174 10.90 -0.94 17.30
CA GLN A 174 10.93 0.20 18.23
C GLN A 174 12.33 0.79 18.40
N LEU A 175 13.37 -0.03 18.26
CA LEU A 175 14.76 0.33 18.49
C LEU A 175 15.20 1.61 17.76
N LEU A 176 14.98 1.69 16.45
CA LEU A 176 15.39 2.86 15.65
C LEU A 176 14.67 4.14 16.07
N TYR A 177 13.42 4.03 16.54
CA TYR A 177 12.68 5.18 17.07
C TYR A 177 13.34 5.71 18.34
N ASN A 178 13.62 4.82 19.30
CA ASN A 178 14.25 5.21 20.57
C ASN A 178 15.62 5.83 20.38
N LEU A 179 16.44 5.26 19.49
CA LEU A 179 17.77 5.80 19.19
C LEU A 179 17.70 7.19 18.55
N LYS A 180 16.75 7.44 17.65
CA LYS A 180 16.54 8.78 17.09
C LYS A 180 16.13 9.79 18.17
N GLN A 181 15.24 9.41 19.09
CA GLN A 181 14.85 10.26 20.21
C GLN A 181 16.04 10.56 21.14
N ARG A 182 16.88 9.57 21.41
CA ARG A 182 18.11 9.75 22.18
C ARG A 182 19.05 10.74 21.52
N ILE A 183 19.31 10.61 20.21
CA ILE A 183 20.16 11.55 19.47
C ILE A 183 19.61 12.97 19.55
N LEU A 184 18.29 13.15 19.39
CA LEU A 184 17.66 14.47 19.50
C LEU A 184 17.83 15.06 20.89
N ARG A 185 17.64 14.27 21.95
CA ARG A 185 17.84 14.71 23.33
C ARG A 185 19.30 15.06 23.63
N SER A 186 20.26 14.25 23.14
CA SER A 186 21.69 14.55 23.30
C SER A 186 22.08 15.82 22.55
N ALA A 187 21.53 16.04 21.35
CA ALA A 187 21.71 17.29 20.62
C ALA A 187 21.13 18.48 21.40
N GLU A 188 19.91 18.36 21.95
CA GLU A 188 19.27 19.39 22.76
C GLU A 188 20.13 19.77 23.99
N ILE A 189 20.61 18.79 24.75
CA ILE A 189 21.47 19.00 25.92
C ILE A 189 22.77 19.70 25.52
N THR A 190 23.42 19.21 24.45
CA THR A 190 24.71 19.75 24.00
C THR A 190 24.57 21.18 23.49
N LEU A 191 23.57 21.45 22.64
CA LEU A 191 23.33 22.77 22.06
C LEU A 191 22.81 23.76 23.10
N SER A 192 22.17 23.31 24.18
CA SER A 192 21.77 24.19 25.29
C SER A 192 22.95 24.77 26.06
N ALA A 193 24.13 24.18 25.96
CA ALA A 193 25.37 24.71 26.54
C ALA A 193 26.10 25.69 25.60
N GLU A 194 25.61 25.89 24.36
CA GLU A 194 26.22 26.77 23.37
C GLU A 194 25.99 28.25 23.72
N VAL A 195 26.99 29.09 23.46
CA VAL A 195 26.94 30.54 23.76
C VAL A 195 26.70 31.35 22.49
N HIS A 196 27.09 30.83 21.32
CA HIS A 196 26.98 31.53 20.04
C HIS A 196 25.83 31.00 19.18
N LEU A 197 24.85 31.86 18.88
CA LEU A 197 23.67 31.49 18.09
C LEU A 197 24.02 31.01 16.66
N ASP A 198 25.03 31.61 16.02
CA ASP A 198 25.43 31.23 14.65
C ASP A 198 25.90 29.75 14.56
N ARG A 199 26.41 29.18 15.66
CA ARG A 199 26.82 27.77 15.72
C ARG A 199 25.63 26.81 15.64
N LEU A 200 24.43 27.26 16.01
CA LEU A 200 23.20 26.48 15.85
C LEU A 200 22.88 26.28 14.37
N ASP A 201 23.00 27.34 13.57
CA ASP A 201 22.76 27.27 12.13
C ASP A 201 23.81 26.42 11.42
N GLU A 202 25.08 26.53 11.82
CA GLU A 202 26.16 25.66 11.34
C GLU A 202 25.87 24.17 11.63
N PHE A 203 25.41 23.86 12.86
CA PHE A 203 25.02 22.50 13.22
C PHE A 203 23.85 21.99 12.38
N VAL A 204 22.82 22.81 12.16
CA VAL A 204 21.68 22.45 11.30
C VAL A 204 22.13 22.18 9.86
N GLN A 205 23.04 23.00 9.32
CA GLN A 205 23.60 22.78 7.99
C GLN A 205 24.41 21.49 7.91
N ALA A 206 25.28 21.23 8.89
CA ALA A 206 26.07 20.00 8.97
C ALA A 206 25.17 18.75 9.07
N MET A 207 24.10 18.82 9.87
CA MET A 207 23.10 17.75 9.97
C MET A 207 22.37 17.52 8.65
N LYS A 208 21.95 18.57 7.95
CA LYS A 208 21.33 18.46 6.62
C LYS A 208 22.28 17.82 5.61
N MET A 209 23.56 18.20 5.62
CA MET A 209 24.59 17.59 4.76
C MET A 209 24.77 16.09 5.06
N SER A 210 24.88 15.72 6.35
CA SER A 210 25.01 14.32 6.76
C SER A 210 23.81 13.48 6.30
N VAL A 211 22.58 13.99 6.49
CA VAL A 211 21.35 13.34 6.01
C VAL A 211 21.36 13.18 4.49
N ASN A 212 21.83 14.18 3.73
CA ASN A 212 21.94 14.08 2.28
C ASN A 212 22.95 13.02 1.83
N THR A 213 24.07 12.85 2.54
CA THR A 213 25.05 11.78 2.27
C THR A 213 24.48 10.38 2.53
N ILE A 214 23.61 10.25 3.53
CA ILE A 214 22.98 8.96 3.91
C ILE A 214 21.79 8.62 3.00
N ARG A 215 21.13 9.63 2.42
CA ARG A 215 19.91 9.49 1.62
C ARG A 215 20.01 8.44 0.50
N PRO A 216 21.09 8.36 -0.31
CA PRO A 216 21.25 7.30 -1.31
C PRO A 216 21.20 5.89 -0.71
N LYS A 217 21.77 5.68 0.47
CA LYS A 217 21.74 4.38 1.15
C LYS A 217 20.33 4.02 1.63
N VAL A 218 19.59 5.00 2.13
CA VAL A 218 18.18 4.83 2.50
C VAL A 218 17.34 4.47 1.25
N PHE A 219 17.59 5.12 0.11
CA PHE A 219 16.94 4.77 -1.15
C PHE A 219 17.28 3.36 -1.63
N GLU A 220 18.53 2.91 -1.48
CA GLU A 220 18.91 1.53 -1.79
C GLU A 220 18.14 0.52 -0.92
N ASN A 221 18.05 0.78 0.39
CA ASN A 221 17.30 -0.06 1.32
C ASN A 221 15.79 -0.07 0.97
N PHE A 222 15.24 1.10 0.64
CA PHE A 222 13.86 1.24 0.14
C PHE A 222 13.64 0.35 -1.09
N ARG A 223 14.52 0.39 -2.10
CA ARG A 223 14.34 -0.36 -3.34
C ARG A 223 14.35 -1.87 -3.10
N LYS A 224 15.24 -2.35 -2.24
CA LYS A 224 15.30 -3.78 -1.88
C LYS A 224 14.01 -4.24 -1.20
N ASN A 225 13.55 -3.47 -0.22
CA ASN A 225 12.30 -3.79 0.47
C ASN A 225 11.08 -3.67 -0.46
N ALA A 226 11.01 -2.63 -1.29
CA ALA A 226 9.92 -2.45 -2.25
C ALA A 226 9.76 -3.67 -3.18
N LYS A 227 10.87 -4.24 -3.65
CA LYS A 227 10.86 -5.47 -4.47
C LYS A 227 10.28 -6.67 -3.71
N ILE A 228 10.72 -6.90 -2.48
CA ILE A 228 10.20 -8.00 -1.63
C ILE A 228 8.70 -7.84 -1.38
N GLN A 229 8.27 -6.61 -1.07
CA GLN A 229 6.87 -6.30 -0.83
C GLN A 229 6.01 -6.46 -2.09
N GLU A 230 6.53 -6.07 -3.25
CA GLU A 230 5.89 -6.26 -4.55
C GLU A 230 5.73 -7.75 -4.89
N GLU A 231 6.78 -8.57 -4.70
CA GLU A 231 6.73 -10.02 -4.89
C GLU A 231 5.69 -10.67 -3.97
N THR A 232 5.75 -10.37 -2.67
CA THR A 232 4.81 -10.88 -1.65
C THR A 232 3.35 -10.54 -2.00
N ARG A 233 3.09 -9.29 -2.40
CA ARG A 233 1.76 -8.84 -2.81
C ARG A 233 1.30 -9.53 -4.07
N THR A 234 2.18 -9.68 -5.06
CA THR A 234 1.88 -10.35 -6.33
C THR A 234 1.50 -11.81 -6.11
N GLU A 235 2.23 -12.51 -5.23
CA GLU A 235 1.90 -13.89 -4.83
C GLU A 235 0.54 -13.98 -4.13
N ALA A 236 0.27 -13.10 -3.16
CA ALA A 236 -1.00 -13.06 -2.45
C ALA A 236 -2.19 -12.81 -3.39
N VAL A 237 -2.06 -11.84 -4.30
CA VAL A 237 -3.09 -11.56 -5.31
C VAL A 237 -3.25 -12.74 -6.27
N THR A 238 -2.15 -13.32 -6.76
CA THR A 238 -2.20 -14.46 -7.67
C THR A 238 -2.92 -15.64 -7.02
N SER A 239 -2.64 -15.89 -5.74
CA SER A 239 -3.33 -16.91 -4.95
C SER A 239 -4.83 -16.61 -4.84
N MET A 240 -5.21 -15.37 -4.52
CA MET A 240 -6.60 -14.92 -4.47
C MET A 240 -7.32 -15.13 -5.82
N LEU A 241 -6.71 -14.69 -6.93
CA LEU A 241 -7.29 -14.82 -8.28
C LEU A 241 -7.54 -16.28 -8.69
N LYS A 242 -6.70 -17.21 -8.22
CA LYS A 242 -6.83 -18.64 -8.51
C LYS A 242 -7.87 -19.34 -7.63
N THR A 243 -8.04 -18.90 -6.39
CA THR A 243 -8.80 -19.63 -5.37
C THR A 243 -10.15 -19.01 -5.02
N ALA A 244 -10.28 -17.69 -5.10
CA ALA A 244 -11.50 -16.99 -4.69
C ALA A 244 -12.69 -17.33 -5.62
N PRO A 245 -13.93 -17.36 -5.13
CA PRO A 245 -15.11 -17.53 -5.97
C PRO A 245 -15.18 -16.52 -7.13
N LEU A 246 -15.56 -16.97 -8.33
CA LEU A 246 -15.54 -16.13 -9.54
C LEU A 246 -16.54 -14.96 -9.47
N ASP A 247 -17.66 -15.13 -8.78
CA ASP A 247 -18.63 -14.07 -8.45
C ASP A 247 -18.02 -12.98 -7.54
N LEU A 248 -17.23 -13.40 -6.55
CA LEU A 248 -16.48 -12.46 -5.72
C LEU A 248 -15.46 -11.68 -6.56
N ILE A 249 -14.78 -12.33 -7.51
CA ILE A 249 -13.86 -11.63 -8.43
C ILE A 249 -14.57 -10.56 -9.25
N VAL A 250 -15.75 -10.85 -9.81
CA VAL A 250 -16.55 -9.88 -10.58
C VAL A 250 -16.93 -8.67 -9.72
N SER A 251 -17.29 -8.88 -8.46
CA SER A 251 -17.68 -7.81 -7.53
C SER A 251 -16.52 -7.08 -6.85
N SER A 252 -15.28 -7.58 -6.99
CA SER A 252 -14.08 -7.00 -6.37
C SER A 252 -13.08 -6.48 -7.40
N VAL A 253 -12.37 -7.38 -8.09
CA VAL A 253 -11.26 -7.04 -9.01
C VAL A 253 -11.72 -6.09 -10.11
N PHE A 254 -12.84 -6.39 -10.76
CA PHE A 254 -13.33 -5.55 -11.86
C PHE A 254 -13.87 -4.21 -11.39
N MET A 255 -14.37 -4.11 -10.15
CA MET A 255 -14.99 -2.89 -9.61
C MET A 255 -13.99 -1.81 -9.21
N VAL A 256 -12.70 -2.13 -9.09
CA VAL A 256 -11.65 -1.25 -8.57
C VAL A 256 -10.81 -0.67 -9.70
N SER A 257 -10.33 0.56 -9.47
CA SER A 257 -9.45 1.29 -10.38
C SER A 257 -8.02 0.70 -10.39
N ASN A 258 -7.86 -0.47 -11.00
CA ASN A 258 -6.56 -1.14 -11.10
C ASN A 258 -5.59 -0.42 -12.03
N SER A 259 -4.28 -0.63 -11.83
CA SER A 259 -3.30 -0.24 -12.83
C SER A 259 -3.39 -1.16 -14.06
N ARG A 260 -3.03 -0.65 -15.23
CA ARG A 260 -3.05 -1.41 -16.50
C ARG A 260 -2.25 -2.70 -16.40
N GLY A 261 -1.01 -2.63 -15.91
CA GLY A 261 -0.15 -3.80 -15.73
C GLY A 261 -0.74 -4.85 -14.78
N PHE A 262 -1.38 -4.42 -13.70
CA PHE A 262 -2.06 -5.33 -12.78
C PHE A 262 -3.27 -6.00 -13.43
N MET A 263 -4.11 -5.24 -14.12
CA MET A 263 -5.32 -5.78 -14.74
C MET A 263 -4.98 -6.74 -15.87
N LYS A 264 -3.94 -6.46 -16.67
CA LYS A 264 -3.45 -7.37 -17.70
C LYS A 264 -2.99 -8.72 -17.13
N ALA A 265 -2.14 -8.69 -16.10
CA ALA A 265 -1.70 -9.90 -15.41
C ALA A 265 -2.87 -10.66 -14.75
N SER A 266 -3.85 -9.94 -14.22
CA SER A 266 -5.05 -10.54 -13.63
C SER A 266 -5.96 -11.15 -14.69
N ALA A 267 -6.16 -10.49 -15.82
CA ALA A 267 -6.93 -10.96 -16.96
C ALA A 267 -6.35 -12.26 -17.53
N ASP A 268 -5.03 -12.39 -17.60
CA ASP A 268 -4.37 -13.63 -18.02
C ASP A 268 -4.77 -14.82 -17.14
N ILE A 269 -4.68 -14.66 -15.82
CA ILE A 269 -5.01 -15.72 -14.86
C ILE A 269 -6.51 -16.03 -14.91
N LEU A 270 -7.35 -15.00 -14.94
CA LEU A 270 -8.80 -15.14 -14.91
C LEU A 270 -9.36 -15.74 -16.20
N ALA A 271 -8.87 -15.32 -17.36
CA ALA A 271 -9.34 -15.85 -18.65
C ALA A 271 -9.05 -17.34 -18.76
N GLN A 272 -7.83 -17.77 -18.41
CA GLN A 272 -7.48 -19.19 -18.37
C GLN A 272 -8.38 -19.96 -17.39
N ARG A 273 -8.57 -19.44 -16.17
CA ARG A 273 -9.42 -20.07 -15.16
C ARG A 273 -10.88 -20.22 -15.61
N VAL A 274 -11.43 -19.21 -16.29
CA VAL A 274 -12.80 -19.25 -16.81
C VAL A 274 -12.89 -20.29 -17.93
N LEU A 275 -11.95 -20.30 -18.87
CA LEU A 275 -11.93 -21.28 -19.97
C LEU A 275 -11.79 -22.73 -19.47
N ASP A 276 -11.03 -22.95 -18.40
CA ASP A 276 -10.87 -24.27 -17.77
C ASP A 276 -12.08 -24.68 -16.90
N SER A 277 -12.99 -23.75 -16.62
CA SER A 277 -14.17 -24.02 -15.78
C SER A 277 -15.29 -24.70 -16.58
N PRO A 278 -16.20 -25.45 -15.92
CA PRO A 278 -17.40 -25.99 -16.58
C PRO A 278 -18.24 -24.92 -17.26
N GLN A 279 -18.92 -25.27 -18.36
CA GLN A 279 -19.76 -24.34 -19.13
C GLN A 279 -20.83 -23.62 -18.30
N SER A 280 -21.41 -24.27 -17.28
CA SER A 280 -22.37 -23.64 -16.37
C SER A 280 -21.75 -22.49 -15.56
N ILE A 281 -20.49 -22.65 -15.13
CA ILE A 281 -19.75 -21.62 -14.40
C ILE A 281 -19.35 -20.49 -15.35
N GLN A 282 -18.89 -20.83 -16.56
CA GLN A 282 -18.60 -19.84 -17.61
C GLN A 282 -19.83 -18.99 -17.90
N TYR A 283 -20.99 -19.62 -18.08
CA TYR A 283 -22.25 -18.95 -18.35
C TYR A 283 -22.65 -17.97 -17.24
N LEU A 284 -22.59 -18.40 -15.97
CA LEU A 284 -22.91 -17.55 -14.83
C LEU A 284 -21.92 -16.38 -14.68
N PHE A 285 -20.63 -16.66 -14.87
CA PHE A 285 -19.59 -15.64 -14.83
C PHE A 285 -19.83 -14.57 -15.89
N MET A 286 -20.02 -14.96 -17.15
CA MET A 286 -20.25 -14.03 -18.26
C MET A 286 -21.55 -13.25 -18.09
N THR A 287 -22.62 -13.89 -17.60
CA THR A 287 -23.90 -13.23 -17.30
C THR A 287 -23.71 -12.09 -16.28
N ASN A 288 -22.94 -12.34 -15.22
CA ASN A 288 -22.63 -11.34 -14.20
C ASN A 288 -21.65 -10.27 -14.69
N LEU A 289 -20.66 -10.69 -15.50
CA LEU A 289 -19.63 -9.82 -16.07
C LEU A 289 -20.23 -8.78 -17.02
N LEU A 290 -21.14 -9.21 -17.89
CA LEU A 290 -21.72 -8.37 -18.95
C LEU A 290 -22.91 -7.50 -18.48
N ILE A 291 -23.17 -7.45 -17.16
CA ILE A 291 -24.21 -6.59 -16.54
C ILE A 291 -25.57 -6.77 -17.25
N GLU A 292 -25.98 -8.03 -17.42
CA GLU A 292 -27.30 -8.32 -17.97
C GLU A 292 -28.43 -7.85 -17.04
N GLN A 293 -28.17 -7.86 -15.74
CA GLN A 293 -29.02 -7.24 -14.72
C GLN A 293 -28.38 -5.96 -14.22
N THR A 294 -29.17 -4.89 -14.15
CA THR A 294 -28.74 -3.58 -13.64
C THR A 294 -28.25 -3.71 -12.21
N ARG A 295 -27.04 -3.24 -11.94
CA ARG A 295 -26.43 -3.18 -10.61
C ARG A 295 -25.44 -2.01 -10.56
N PRO A 296 -25.12 -1.47 -9.36
CA PRO A 296 -24.16 -0.38 -9.26
C PRO A 296 -22.77 -0.86 -9.70
N VAL A 297 -22.28 -0.27 -10.80
CA VAL A 297 -20.93 -0.42 -11.33
C VAL A 297 -20.34 0.96 -11.59
N ARG A 298 -19.01 1.05 -11.53
CA ARG A 298 -18.26 2.29 -11.75
C ARG A 298 -17.55 2.27 -13.10
N ILE A 299 -17.07 3.42 -13.58
CA ILE A 299 -16.29 3.53 -14.82
C ILE A 299 -15.17 2.48 -14.92
N PRO A 300 -14.38 2.19 -13.86
CA PRO A 300 -13.35 1.15 -13.88
C PRO A 300 -13.81 -0.23 -14.33
N TYR A 301 -15.05 -0.58 -14.01
CA TYR A 301 -15.62 -1.86 -14.38
C TYR A 301 -15.56 -2.10 -15.88
N TYR A 302 -15.95 -1.10 -16.67
CA TYR A 302 -16.13 -1.29 -18.12
C TYR A 302 -14.83 -1.56 -18.86
N TYR A 303 -13.78 -0.80 -18.56
CA TYR A 303 -12.49 -1.01 -19.19
C TYR A 303 -11.75 -2.24 -18.61
N ASN A 304 -11.94 -2.58 -17.33
CA ASN A 304 -11.41 -3.84 -16.78
C ASN A 304 -12.05 -5.06 -17.45
N VAL A 305 -13.36 -5.01 -17.73
CA VAL A 305 -14.07 -6.07 -18.48
C VAL A 305 -13.53 -6.17 -19.91
N LEU A 306 -13.32 -5.05 -20.60
CA LEU A 306 -12.79 -5.09 -21.97
C LEU A 306 -11.41 -5.77 -22.01
N GLU A 307 -10.50 -5.43 -21.09
CA GLU A 307 -9.19 -6.09 -20.97
C GLU A 307 -9.33 -7.62 -20.84
N PHE A 308 -10.24 -8.06 -19.98
CA PHE A 308 -10.52 -9.48 -19.80
C PHE A 308 -11.10 -10.13 -21.07
N LEU A 309 -12.08 -9.51 -21.73
CA LEU A 309 -12.70 -10.04 -22.94
C LEU A 309 -11.68 -10.18 -24.07
N THR A 310 -10.84 -9.17 -24.26
CA THR A 310 -9.72 -9.22 -25.22
C THR A 310 -8.78 -10.37 -24.90
N ARG A 311 -8.51 -10.63 -23.61
CA ARG A 311 -7.67 -11.77 -23.23
C ARG A 311 -8.35 -13.12 -23.50
N VAL A 312 -9.65 -13.25 -23.26
CA VAL A 312 -10.41 -14.45 -23.64
C VAL A 312 -10.33 -14.68 -25.15
N GLN A 313 -10.53 -13.64 -25.96
CA GLN A 313 -10.42 -13.75 -27.42
C GLN A 313 -9.05 -14.23 -27.89
N LEU A 314 -7.97 -13.76 -27.25
CA LEU A 314 -6.61 -14.18 -27.56
C LEU A 314 -6.35 -15.66 -27.22
N LEU A 315 -6.98 -16.18 -26.17
CA LEU A 315 -6.81 -17.57 -25.73
C LEU A 315 -7.76 -18.54 -26.46
N ASP A 316 -9.00 -18.12 -26.71
CA ASP A 316 -10.02 -18.88 -27.44
C ASP A 316 -10.94 -17.93 -28.23
N SER A 317 -10.64 -17.78 -29.52
CA SER A 317 -11.43 -16.97 -30.45
C SER A 317 -12.79 -17.59 -30.80
N THR A 318 -13.00 -18.86 -30.45
CA THR A 318 -14.26 -19.60 -30.68
C THR A 318 -15.20 -19.54 -29.49
N PHE A 319 -14.80 -18.92 -28.39
CA PHE A 319 -15.62 -18.76 -27.19
C PHE A 319 -16.96 -18.09 -27.53
N THR A 320 -18.05 -18.62 -26.98
CA THR A 320 -19.40 -18.08 -27.18
C THR A 320 -20.15 -17.94 -25.87
N HIS A 321 -21.00 -16.91 -25.78
CA HIS A 321 -21.97 -16.73 -24.70
C HIS A 321 -23.32 -16.40 -25.32
N LYS A 322 -24.37 -17.15 -24.95
CA LYS A 322 -25.75 -16.98 -25.49
C LYS A 322 -25.83 -16.95 -27.02
N GLY A 323 -24.96 -17.69 -27.70
CA GLY A 323 -24.91 -17.76 -29.16
C GLY A 323 -24.17 -16.61 -29.85
N GLN A 324 -23.66 -15.63 -29.09
CA GLN A 324 -22.76 -14.59 -29.60
C GLN A 324 -21.30 -15.05 -29.49
N THR A 325 -20.50 -14.74 -30.51
CA THR A 325 -19.04 -14.96 -30.47
C THR A 325 -18.37 -13.93 -29.58
N ILE A 326 -17.20 -14.25 -29.03
CA ILE A 326 -16.41 -13.31 -28.22
C ILE A 326 -16.12 -11.99 -28.97
N GLN A 327 -15.88 -12.06 -30.28
CA GLN A 327 -15.70 -10.87 -31.12
C GLN A 327 -16.95 -9.99 -31.14
N SER A 328 -18.14 -10.59 -31.32
CA SER A 328 -19.41 -9.84 -31.29
C SER A 328 -19.66 -9.21 -29.92
N ILE A 329 -19.33 -9.93 -28.83
CA ILE A 329 -19.46 -9.43 -27.46
C ILE A 329 -18.54 -8.23 -27.23
N ILE A 330 -17.28 -8.31 -27.70
CA ILE A 330 -16.33 -7.19 -27.61
C ILE A 330 -16.82 -5.99 -28.40
N GLU A 331 -17.30 -6.20 -29.63
CA GLU A 331 -17.84 -5.12 -30.47
C GLU A 331 -19.03 -4.43 -29.80
N ASP A 332 -20.01 -5.19 -29.32
CA ASP A 332 -21.18 -4.67 -28.59
C ASP A 332 -20.76 -3.92 -27.32
N TRP A 333 -19.75 -4.42 -26.59
CA TRP A 333 -19.24 -3.80 -25.38
C TRP A 333 -18.53 -2.47 -25.64
N VAL A 334 -17.67 -2.43 -26.67
CA VAL A 334 -16.95 -1.23 -27.10
C VAL A 334 -17.93 -0.18 -27.60
N GLU A 335 -18.90 -0.56 -28.43
CA GLU A 335 -19.95 0.36 -28.90
C GLU A 335 -20.73 0.92 -27.72
N MET A 336 -21.18 0.06 -26.80
CA MET A 336 -21.89 0.48 -25.61
C MET A 336 -21.10 1.53 -24.80
N CYS A 337 -19.79 1.36 -24.64
CA CYS A 337 -18.96 2.30 -23.88
C CYS A 337 -18.70 3.62 -24.63
N LEU A 338 -18.28 3.57 -25.89
CA LEU A 338 -17.91 4.76 -26.68
C LEU A 338 -19.11 5.63 -27.07
N PHE A 339 -20.32 5.05 -27.05
CA PHE A 339 -21.59 5.75 -27.24
C PHE A 339 -22.32 6.01 -25.92
N HIS A 340 -21.59 6.02 -24.79
CA HIS A 340 -22.09 6.41 -23.47
C HIS A 340 -23.41 5.73 -23.10
N PHE A 341 -23.46 4.42 -23.35
CA PHE A 341 -24.56 3.54 -23.01
C PHE A 341 -25.92 3.98 -23.58
N TRP A 342 -25.97 4.64 -24.74
CA TRP A 342 -27.21 5.19 -25.30
C TRP A 342 -28.36 4.17 -25.37
N ASN A 343 -28.06 2.94 -25.77
CA ASN A 343 -29.04 1.85 -25.89
C ASN A 343 -29.37 1.16 -24.53
N ARG A 344 -28.63 1.48 -23.46
CA ARG A 344 -28.80 0.97 -22.09
C ARG A 344 -29.00 2.15 -21.12
N LYS A 345 -30.23 2.68 -21.10
CA LYS A 345 -30.60 3.87 -20.31
C LYS A 345 -30.22 3.77 -18.84
N ASP A 346 -30.35 2.58 -18.25
CA ASP A 346 -29.92 2.28 -16.88
C ASP A 346 -28.44 2.63 -16.66
N LEU A 347 -27.56 2.09 -17.50
CA LEU A 347 -26.12 2.34 -17.42
C LEU A 347 -25.76 3.78 -17.81
N ARG A 348 -26.47 4.39 -18.77
CA ARG A 348 -26.27 5.79 -19.16
C ARG A 348 -26.48 6.73 -17.98
N TYR A 349 -27.56 6.55 -17.24
CA TYR A 349 -27.85 7.40 -16.08
C TYR A 349 -26.84 7.20 -14.94
N MET A 350 -26.36 5.98 -14.73
CA MET A 350 -25.29 5.71 -13.77
C MET A 350 -23.99 6.41 -14.15
N TRP A 351 -23.56 6.32 -15.42
CA TRP A 351 -22.35 6.99 -15.90
C TRP A 351 -22.43 8.52 -15.74
N LEU A 352 -23.59 9.12 -16.05
CA LEU A 352 -23.83 10.56 -15.85
C LEU A 352 -23.75 10.92 -14.36
N ALA A 353 -24.43 10.15 -13.50
CA ALA A 353 -24.42 10.37 -12.06
C ALA A 353 -23.00 10.25 -11.48
N GLU A 354 -22.24 9.22 -11.88
CA GLU A 354 -20.87 8.99 -11.41
C GLU A 354 -19.96 10.20 -11.64
N GLY A 355 -19.98 10.76 -12.85
CA GLY A 355 -19.18 11.96 -13.18
C GLY A 355 -19.52 13.15 -12.29
N MET A 356 -20.82 13.43 -12.10
CA MET A 356 -21.28 14.53 -11.23
C MET A 356 -20.93 14.28 -9.75
N ILE A 357 -21.15 13.06 -9.25
CA ILE A 357 -20.83 12.69 -7.86
C ILE A 357 -19.32 12.79 -7.61
N GLY A 358 -18.50 12.32 -8.55
CA GLY A 358 -17.05 12.43 -8.47
C GLY A 358 -16.58 13.88 -8.37
N ARG A 359 -17.08 14.75 -9.28
CA ARG A 359 -16.80 16.19 -9.29
C ARG A 359 -17.24 16.90 -8.00
N LEU A 360 -18.40 16.52 -7.46
CA LEU A 360 -18.89 17.04 -6.20
C LEU A 360 -18.02 16.59 -5.03
N ALA A 361 -17.75 15.29 -4.92
CA ALA A 361 -17.02 14.69 -3.80
C ALA A 361 -15.59 15.22 -3.71
N ILE A 362 -14.89 15.35 -4.84
CA ILE A 362 -13.52 15.88 -4.83
C ILE A 362 -13.51 17.35 -4.37
N ARG A 363 -14.46 18.17 -4.81
CA ARG A 363 -14.58 19.57 -4.37
C ARG A 363 -14.92 19.67 -2.89
N LEU A 364 -15.82 18.82 -2.38
CA LEU A 364 -16.14 18.76 -0.96
C LEU A 364 -14.90 18.43 -0.11
N VAL A 365 -14.05 17.51 -0.56
CA VAL A 365 -12.79 17.18 0.13
C VAL A 365 -11.92 18.42 0.28
N TYR A 366 -11.74 19.19 -0.80
CA TYR A 366 -10.84 20.33 -0.78
C TYR A 366 -11.45 21.55 -0.08
N LEU A 367 -12.73 21.84 -0.30
CA LEU A 367 -13.39 23.04 0.24
C LEU A 367 -13.74 22.91 1.72
N THR A 368 -13.88 21.69 2.25
CA THR A 368 -14.34 21.46 3.64
C THR A 368 -13.15 21.16 4.57
N PRO A 369 -12.78 22.07 5.49
CA PRO A 369 -11.64 21.87 6.39
C PRO A 369 -11.73 20.59 7.23
N GLN A 370 -12.94 20.23 7.68
CA GLN A 370 -13.19 19.04 8.49
C GLN A 370 -12.85 17.75 7.72
N VAL A 371 -13.18 17.69 6.42
CA VAL A 371 -12.86 16.54 5.58
C VAL A 371 -11.34 16.44 5.38
N ARG A 372 -10.66 17.58 5.15
CA ARG A 372 -9.19 17.60 5.06
C ARG A 372 -8.52 17.11 6.35
N SER A 373 -8.99 17.58 7.50
CA SER A 373 -8.48 17.12 8.81
C SER A 373 -8.68 15.62 9.01
N ALA A 374 -9.83 15.08 8.59
CA ALA A 374 -10.08 13.64 8.62
C ALA A 374 -9.12 12.85 7.73
N ILE A 375 -8.84 13.34 6.51
CA ILE A 375 -7.86 12.72 5.60
C ILE A 375 -6.45 12.72 6.21
N ILE A 376 -6.01 13.86 6.76
CA ILE A 376 -4.69 13.96 7.43
C ILE A 376 -4.62 12.99 8.60
N SER A 377 -5.65 12.95 9.44
CA SER A 377 -5.71 12.03 10.57
C SER A 377 -5.66 10.57 10.11
N LYS A 378 -6.42 10.20 9.06
CA LYS A 378 -6.38 8.85 8.48
C LYS A 378 -4.98 8.50 7.98
N THR A 379 -4.33 9.39 7.23
CA THR A 379 -2.96 9.20 6.75
C THR A 379 -1.99 9.00 7.91
N GLN A 380 -2.06 9.84 8.95
CA GLN A 380 -1.19 9.73 10.13
C GLN A 380 -1.44 8.42 10.89
N SER A 381 -2.70 8.02 11.05
CA SER A 381 -3.06 6.74 11.67
C SER A 381 -2.52 5.55 10.87
N GLN A 382 -2.61 5.57 9.54
CA GLN A 382 -2.07 4.50 8.70
C GLN A 382 -0.54 4.44 8.81
N ILE A 383 0.16 5.58 8.78
CA ILE A 383 1.63 5.63 8.98
C ILE A 383 2.01 5.10 10.36
N TYR A 384 1.20 5.39 11.38
CA TYR A 384 1.44 4.96 12.76
C TYR A 384 1.25 3.45 12.94
N LEU A 385 0.23 2.87 12.29
CA LEU A 385 -0.20 1.49 12.48
C LEU A 385 0.50 0.50 11.54
N ALA A 386 0.85 0.92 10.33
CA ALA A 386 1.42 0.02 9.33
C ALA A 386 2.91 -0.30 9.61
N PRO A 387 3.38 -1.50 9.20
CA PRO A 387 4.80 -1.82 9.18
C PRO A 387 5.62 -0.77 8.42
N GLU A 388 6.89 -0.56 8.80
CA GLU A 388 7.72 0.51 8.20
C GLU A 388 8.12 0.12 6.78
N GLU A 389 8.16 -1.18 6.54
CA GLU A 389 8.38 -1.83 5.28
C GLU A 389 7.24 -1.52 4.30
N GLU A 390 6.00 -1.52 4.78
CA GLU A 390 4.81 -1.18 3.99
C GLU A 390 4.69 0.33 3.80
N VAL A 391 4.93 1.13 4.85
CA VAL A 391 4.90 2.60 4.75
C VAL A 391 5.99 3.10 3.80
N ALA A 392 7.15 2.45 3.76
CA ALA A 392 8.16 2.78 2.79
C ALA A 392 7.62 2.59 1.37
N TRP A 393 6.96 1.47 1.04
CA TRP A 393 6.58 1.17 -0.34
C TRP A 393 5.14 1.58 -0.67
N MET A 394 4.96 2.64 -1.49
CA MET A 394 3.63 3.22 -1.80
C MET A 394 2.82 3.52 -0.54
N GLY A 395 3.49 4.03 0.49
CA GLY A 395 2.91 4.24 1.80
C GLY A 395 1.69 5.18 1.80
N PRO A 396 0.99 5.23 2.93
CA PRO A 396 -0.19 6.07 3.08
C PRO A 396 0.09 7.52 2.69
N SER A 397 -0.75 8.10 1.85
CA SER A 397 -0.63 9.48 1.39
C SER A 397 -1.98 10.20 1.47
N PRO A 398 -2.00 11.54 1.59
CA PRO A 398 -3.23 12.29 1.48
C PRO A 398 -3.92 12.04 0.14
N ALA A 399 -3.21 12.09 -0.98
CA ALA A 399 -3.76 11.80 -2.31
C ALA A 399 -4.44 10.43 -2.41
N GLY A 400 -3.82 9.36 -1.89
CA GLY A 400 -4.43 8.02 -1.86
C GLY A 400 -5.73 8.01 -1.05
N ASN A 401 -5.73 8.66 0.12
CA ASN A 401 -6.93 8.76 0.96
C ASN A 401 -8.03 9.65 0.37
N VAL A 402 -7.68 10.66 -0.44
CA VAL A 402 -8.63 11.45 -1.22
C VAL A 402 -9.33 10.55 -2.25
N ILE A 403 -8.55 9.75 -3.01
CA ILE A 403 -9.10 8.81 -4.00
C ILE A 403 -10.03 7.81 -3.30
N ASP A 404 -9.59 7.16 -2.22
CA ASP A 404 -10.40 6.22 -1.45
C ASP A 404 -11.73 6.85 -1.00
N PHE A 405 -11.68 8.09 -0.50
CA PHE A 405 -12.86 8.80 -0.02
C PHE A 405 -13.84 9.08 -1.17
N VAL A 406 -13.36 9.64 -2.28
CA VAL A 406 -14.20 9.95 -3.45
C VAL A 406 -14.80 8.67 -4.03
N GLU A 407 -13.98 7.63 -4.18
CA GLU A 407 -14.40 6.32 -4.67
C GLU A 407 -15.48 5.68 -3.79
N HIS A 408 -15.35 5.81 -2.46
CA HIS A 408 -16.35 5.33 -1.51
C HIS A 408 -17.66 6.11 -1.63
N VAL A 409 -17.60 7.45 -1.70
CA VAL A 409 -18.77 8.31 -1.88
C VAL A 409 -19.51 7.98 -3.18
N ILE A 410 -18.78 7.81 -4.29
CA ILE A 410 -19.35 7.38 -5.58
C ILE A 410 -20.08 6.05 -5.41
N THR A 411 -19.42 5.05 -4.85
CA THR A 411 -19.98 3.69 -4.72
C THR A 411 -21.27 3.67 -3.90
N VAL A 412 -21.27 4.30 -2.72
CA VAL A 412 -22.44 4.37 -1.85
C VAL A 412 -23.58 5.15 -2.50
N THR A 413 -23.26 6.29 -3.11
CA THR A 413 -24.28 7.16 -3.72
C THR A 413 -24.89 6.51 -4.97
N LEU A 414 -24.09 5.85 -5.81
CA LEU A 414 -24.58 5.11 -6.97
C LEU A 414 -25.45 3.92 -6.55
N SER A 415 -25.07 3.21 -5.48
CA SER A 415 -25.89 2.10 -4.97
C SER A 415 -27.27 2.60 -4.53
N ASN A 416 -27.31 3.67 -3.74
CA ASN A 416 -28.56 4.31 -3.34
C ASN A 416 -29.37 4.84 -4.54
N PHE A 417 -28.69 5.36 -5.57
CA PHE A 417 -29.32 5.84 -6.79
C PHE A 417 -30.00 4.71 -7.57
N VAL A 418 -29.31 3.57 -7.72
CA VAL A 418 -29.88 2.36 -8.34
C VAL A 418 -31.08 1.88 -7.52
N ASP A 419 -30.93 1.68 -6.21
CA ASP A 419 -32.01 1.17 -5.35
C ASP A 419 -33.27 2.06 -5.37
N LYS A 420 -33.09 3.38 -5.42
CA LYS A 420 -34.20 4.35 -5.40
C LYS A 420 -34.95 4.40 -6.74
N TYR A 421 -34.22 4.34 -7.85
CA TYR A 421 -34.74 4.70 -9.17
C TYR A 421 -34.82 3.56 -10.18
N MET A 422 -34.11 2.47 -9.94
CA MET A 422 -33.99 1.33 -10.84
C MET A 422 -34.42 0.07 -10.09
N SER A 423 -35.53 -0.51 -10.51
CA SER A 423 -35.98 -1.81 -10.02
C SER A 423 -35.78 -2.86 -11.13
N GLU A 424 -35.79 -4.14 -10.78
CA GLU A 424 -35.59 -5.26 -11.73
C GLU A 424 -36.48 -5.20 -12.99
N ARG A 425 -37.59 -4.44 -12.96
CA ARG A 425 -38.56 -4.36 -14.06
C ARG A 425 -38.86 -2.96 -14.57
N ALA A 426 -38.35 -1.90 -13.94
CA ALA A 426 -38.71 -0.53 -14.30
C ALA A 426 -37.67 0.51 -13.90
N ILE A 427 -37.42 1.45 -14.82
CA ILE A 427 -36.58 2.63 -14.64
C ILE A 427 -37.50 3.84 -14.45
N LYS A 428 -37.34 4.56 -13.32
CA LYS A 428 -38.11 5.79 -13.01
C LYS A 428 -37.50 7.00 -13.71
N GLU A 429 -37.55 7.04 -15.03
CA GLU A 429 -36.80 8.00 -15.87
C GLU A 429 -37.05 9.47 -15.52
N ALA A 430 -38.29 9.86 -15.26
CA ALA A 430 -38.63 11.25 -14.91
C ALA A 430 -37.94 11.71 -13.60
N LEU A 431 -37.94 10.85 -12.58
CA LEU A 431 -37.32 11.14 -11.28
C LEU A 431 -35.79 11.16 -11.39
N ILE A 432 -35.21 10.29 -12.22
CA ILE A 432 -33.78 10.29 -12.50
C ILE A 432 -33.36 11.62 -13.14
N LYS A 433 -34.10 12.09 -14.15
CA LYS A 433 -33.81 13.36 -14.83
C LYS A 433 -33.90 14.54 -13.88
N GLU A 434 -34.88 14.54 -12.98
CA GLU A 434 -35.01 15.54 -11.93
C GLU A 434 -33.81 15.52 -10.97
N GLU A 435 -33.41 14.34 -10.47
CA GLU A 435 -32.25 14.17 -9.58
C GLU A 435 -30.95 14.62 -10.26
N LEU A 436 -30.69 14.20 -11.50
CA LEU A 436 -29.52 14.60 -12.25
C LEU A 436 -29.50 16.11 -12.51
N SER A 437 -30.66 16.74 -12.76
CA SER A 437 -30.76 18.18 -12.91
C SER A 437 -30.45 18.91 -11.60
N HIS A 438 -30.95 18.40 -10.47
CA HIS A 438 -30.64 18.94 -9.15
C HIS A 438 -29.15 18.81 -8.83
N LEU A 439 -28.56 17.64 -9.11
CA LEU A 439 -27.14 17.36 -8.86
C LEU A 439 -26.24 18.23 -9.74
N SER A 440 -26.60 18.41 -11.03
CA SER A 440 -25.89 19.31 -11.94
C SER A 440 -25.85 20.74 -11.39
N LYS A 441 -27.01 21.30 -10.99
CA LYS A 441 -27.07 22.66 -10.42
C LYS A 441 -26.21 22.82 -9.18
N LEU A 442 -26.17 21.80 -8.32
CA LEU A 442 -25.32 21.80 -7.13
C LEU A 442 -23.83 21.81 -7.51
N VAL A 443 -23.44 20.94 -8.45
CA VAL A 443 -22.07 20.89 -8.98
C VAL A 443 -21.67 22.24 -9.58
N ASP A 444 -22.52 22.80 -10.45
CA ASP A 444 -22.27 24.10 -11.10
C ASP A 444 -22.09 25.23 -10.08
N THR A 445 -22.90 25.23 -9.01
CA THR A 445 -22.80 26.23 -7.93
C THR A 445 -21.46 26.15 -7.20
N ILE A 446 -20.96 24.93 -6.94
CA ILE A 446 -19.68 24.72 -6.25
C ILE A 446 -18.51 24.98 -7.20
N GLU A 447 -18.65 24.64 -8.48
CA GLU A 447 -17.64 24.87 -9.52
C GLU A 447 -17.36 26.35 -9.78
N GLN A 448 -18.34 27.22 -9.55
CA GLN A 448 -18.20 28.67 -9.64
C GLN A 448 -17.44 29.30 -8.44
N GLN A 449 -17.09 28.52 -7.41
CA GLN A 449 -16.32 29.04 -6.28
C GLN A 449 -14.81 29.12 -6.62
N ASP A 450 -14.28 30.33 -6.68
CA ASP A 450 -12.87 30.59 -7.04
C ASP A 450 -11.85 29.98 -6.03
N ASP A 451 -12.27 29.77 -4.79
CA ASP A 451 -11.38 29.29 -3.72
C ASP A 451 -10.86 27.87 -3.97
N TYR A 452 -11.56 27.05 -4.76
CA TYR A 452 -11.20 25.65 -5.01
C TYR A 452 -9.78 25.48 -5.55
N LYS A 453 -9.48 26.16 -6.67
CA LYS A 453 -8.18 26.04 -7.36
C LYS A 453 -7.04 26.57 -6.49
N LYS A 454 -7.30 27.66 -5.76
CA LYS A 454 -6.34 28.26 -4.83
C LYS A 454 -6.02 27.30 -3.69
N ILE A 455 -7.04 26.78 -3.00
CA ILE A 455 -6.88 25.82 -1.91
C ILE A 455 -6.12 24.57 -2.38
N ARG A 456 -6.49 24.01 -3.54
CA ARG A 456 -5.80 22.83 -4.09
C ARG A 456 -4.32 23.11 -4.33
N SER A 457 -3.97 24.31 -4.82
CA SER A 457 -2.58 24.70 -5.03
C SER A 457 -1.80 24.88 -3.72
N GLU A 458 -2.43 25.42 -2.67
CA GLU A 458 -1.80 25.66 -1.36
C GLU A 458 -1.55 24.35 -0.59
N LEU A 459 -2.38 23.31 -0.78
CA LEU A 459 -2.19 22.00 -0.16
C LEU A 459 -0.97 21.24 -0.71
N GLY A 460 -0.47 21.63 -1.89
CA GLY A 460 0.75 21.09 -2.48
C GLY A 460 0.59 19.72 -3.14
N SER A 461 1.70 19.19 -3.67
CA SER A 461 1.72 17.98 -4.52
C SER A 461 1.35 16.68 -3.81
N SER A 462 1.45 16.62 -2.48
CA SER A 462 1.09 15.43 -1.69
C SER A 462 -0.42 15.11 -1.69
N TRP A 463 -1.25 16.07 -2.11
CA TRP A 463 -2.69 15.93 -2.30
C TRP A 463 -3.09 15.69 -3.76
N GLY A 464 -2.13 15.80 -4.70
CA GLY A 464 -2.40 15.63 -6.13
C GLY A 464 -2.87 14.22 -6.46
N GLU A 465 -4.16 14.08 -6.79
CA GLU A 465 -4.74 12.85 -7.32
C GLU A 465 -4.56 12.76 -8.85
N LEU A 466 -4.45 11.54 -9.38
CA LEU A 466 -4.21 11.26 -10.81
C LEU A 466 -5.47 10.74 -11.53
N ARG A 467 -6.65 10.83 -10.91
CA ARG A 467 -7.93 10.39 -11.49
C ARG A 467 -8.65 11.50 -12.24
N PHE A 468 -8.25 12.76 -12.05
CA PHE A 468 -8.81 13.92 -12.74
C PHE A 468 -10.34 14.01 -12.57
N TYR A 469 -10.83 13.71 -11.36
CA TYR A 469 -12.26 13.73 -11.07
C TYR A 469 -12.92 15.06 -11.46
N ASP A 470 -12.18 16.18 -11.32
CA ASP A 470 -12.66 17.52 -11.67
C ASP A 470 -13.11 17.71 -13.11
N SER A 471 -12.53 16.93 -14.02
CA SER A 471 -12.70 17.05 -15.47
C SER A 471 -13.61 15.98 -16.05
N THR A 472 -13.98 14.98 -15.24
CA THR A 472 -14.76 13.82 -15.69
C THR A 472 -16.12 14.27 -16.20
N ASN A 473 -16.44 13.94 -17.45
CA ASN A 473 -17.67 14.31 -18.16
C ASN A 473 -17.88 15.83 -18.28
N VAL A 474 -16.81 16.61 -18.45
CA VAL A 474 -16.85 18.04 -18.82
C VAL A 474 -15.90 18.29 -19.99
N ASP A 475 -14.62 18.09 -19.77
CA ASP A 475 -13.53 18.27 -20.73
C ASP A 475 -12.67 17.00 -20.86
N PHE A 476 -12.97 15.97 -20.06
CA PHE A 476 -12.32 14.67 -20.11
C PHE A 476 -13.32 13.51 -20.05
N ASP A 477 -13.28 12.66 -21.07
CA ASP A 477 -14.04 11.41 -21.11
C ASP A 477 -13.16 10.25 -20.64
N LEU A 478 -13.16 10.01 -19.33
CA LEU A 478 -12.37 8.95 -18.70
C LEU A 478 -12.71 7.57 -19.25
N LEU A 479 -13.99 7.29 -19.49
CA LEU A 479 -14.45 5.98 -19.97
C LEU A 479 -13.91 5.72 -21.37
N SER A 480 -14.17 6.61 -22.32
CA SER A 480 -13.71 6.43 -23.69
C SER A 480 -12.18 6.43 -23.77
N SER A 481 -11.51 7.23 -22.95
CA SER A 481 -10.04 7.26 -22.90
C SER A 481 -9.44 5.92 -22.50
N ALA A 482 -9.99 5.29 -21.46
CA ALA A 482 -9.53 3.98 -21.01
C ALA A 482 -9.87 2.84 -22.00
N ILE A 483 -11.00 2.95 -22.70
CA ILE A 483 -11.36 2.00 -23.77
C ILE A 483 -10.40 2.15 -24.95
N CYS A 484 -10.13 3.38 -25.42
CA CYS A 484 -9.17 3.64 -26.49
C CYS A 484 -7.75 3.21 -26.12
N GLU A 485 -7.33 3.40 -24.86
CA GLU A 485 -6.04 2.89 -24.37
C GLU A 485 -5.92 1.39 -24.63
N ILE A 486 -6.91 0.59 -24.21
CA ILE A 486 -6.93 -0.87 -24.44
C ILE A 486 -6.92 -1.19 -25.94
N LEU A 487 -7.77 -0.54 -26.73
CA LEU A 487 -7.86 -0.81 -28.17
C LEU A 487 -6.55 -0.49 -28.90
N SER A 488 -5.83 0.56 -28.48
CA SER A 488 -4.54 0.92 -29.07
C SER A 488 -3.45 -0.13 -28.83
N GLU A 489 -3.55 -0.90 -27.74
CA GLU A 489 -2.64 -2.01 -27.42
C GLU A 489 -3.04 -3.32 -28.14
N HIS A 490 -4.24 -3.37 -28.72
CA HIS A 490 -4.80 -4.55 -29.39
C HIS A 490 -5.28 -4.23 -30.81
N PRO A 491 -4.34 -4.01 -31.77
CA PRO A 491 -4.66 -3.66 -33.15
C PRO A 491 -5.61 -4.63 -33.85
N ASP A 492 -5.51 -5.93 -33.56
CA ASP A 492 -6.36 -6.95 -34.18
C ASP A 492 -7.84 -6.76 -33.81
N VAL A 493 -8.11 -6.41 -32.54
CA VAL A 493 -9.44 -6.08 -32.04
C VAL A 493 -9.91 -4.77 -32.65
N LEU A 494 -9.08 -3.73 -32.62
CA LEU A 494 -9.42 -2.42 -33.19
C LEU A 494 -9.76 -2.51 -34.69
N ASN A 495 -9.01 -3.31 -35.45
CA ASN A 495 -9.23 -3.50 -36.88
C ASN A 495 -10.49 -4.33 -37.19
N SER A 496 -10.93 -5.20 -36.29
CA SER A 496 -12.14 -6.00 -36.48
C SER A 496 -13.43 -5.26 -36.12
N LEU A 497 -13.36 -4.12 -35.41
CA LEU A 497 -14.53 -3.30 -35.09
C LEU A 497 -15.24 -2.78 -36.34
N ASN A 498 -16.55 -2.55 -36.24
CA ASN A 498 -17.32 -1.97 -37.33
C ASN A 498 -16.94 -0.51 -37.66
N ASP A 499 -17.31 -0.06 -38.87
CA ASP A 499 -17.00 1.28 -39.36
C ASP A 499 -17.65 2.39 -38.52
N THR A 500 -18.79 2.13 -37.86
CA THR A 500 -19.49 3.08 -36.99
C THR A 500 -18.66 3.41 -35.75
N ILE A 501 -18.10 2.41 -35.10
CA ILE A 501 -17.21 2.56 -33.94
C ILE A 501 -15.92 3.27 -34.35
N LYS A 502 -15.31 2.90 -35.47
CA LYS A 502 -14.10 3.55 -35.99
C LYS A 502 -14.32 5.04 -36.26
N LYS A 503 -15.46 5.41 -36.86
CA LYS A 503 -15.86 6.82 -37.03
C LYS A 503 -16.07 7.55 -35.70
N ARG A 504 -16.61 6.85 -34.69
CA ARG A 504 -16.76 7.42 -33.34
C ARG A 504 -15.42 7.74 -32.69
N ILE A 505 -14.43 6.86 -32.82
CA ILE A 505 -13.05 7.11 -32.35
C ILE A 505 -12.45 8.33 -33.07
N ALA A 506 -12.68 8.46 -34.38
CA ALA A 506 -12.24 9.63 -35.15
C ALA A 506 -12.83 10.94 -34.63
N LEU A 507 -14.15 10.97 -34.42
CA LEU A 507 -14.84 12.11 -33.83
C LEU A 507 -14.29 12.44 -32.43
N GLN A 508 -14.08 11.43 -31.58
CA GLN A 508 -13.56 11.61 -30.23
C GLN A 508 -12.15 12.23 -30.21
N SER A 509 -11.30 11.80 -31.15
CA SER A 509 -9.97 12.38 -31.37
C SER A 509 -10.06 13.85 -31.80
N SER A 510 -11.01 14.19 -32.67
CA SER A 510 -11.17 15.55 -33.20
C SER A 510 -11.77 16.53 -32.17
N VAL A 511 -12.66 16.04 -31.30
CA VAL A 511 -13.19 16.81 -30.15
C VAL A 511 -12.09 17.06 -29.10
N GLY A 512 -11.13 16.14 -28.97
CA GLY A 512 -9.94 16.34 -28.11
C GLY A 512 -10.17 16.07 -26.63
N VAL A 513 -11.24 15.35 -26.28
CA VAL A 513 -11.60 15.00 -24.88
C VAL A 513 -11.30 13.54 -24.51
N VAL A 514 -10.81 12.75 -25.47
CA VAL A 514 -10.49 11.32 -25.33
C VAL A 514 -9.00 11.10 -25.57
N ASN A 515 -8.28 10.68 -24.52
CA ASN A 515 -6.89 10.24 -24.66
C ASN A 515 -6.83 8.93 -25.45
N TYR A 516 -5.69 8.64 -26.09
CA TYR A 516 -5.47 7.42 -26.88
C TYR A 516 -6.28 7.29 -28.18
N ALA A 517 -7.27 8.16 -28.43
CA ALA A 517 -8.04 8.13 -29.66
C ALA A 517 -7.18 8.41 -30.90
N LYS A 518 -6.18 9.29 -30.79
CA LYS A 518 -5.21 9.58 -31.87
C LYS A 518 -4.35 8.37 -32.18
N GLU A 519 -3.92 7.66 -31.15
CA GLU A 519 -3.14 6.43 -31.23
C GLU A 519 -3.94 5.34 -31.93
N CYS A 520 -5.23 5.17 -31.59
CA CYS A 520 -6.13 4.29 -32.31
C CYS A 520 -6.25 4.67 -33.80
N LEU A 521 -6.39 5.96 -34.13
CA LEU A 521 -6.45 6.40 -35.52
C LEU A 521 -5.17 6.12 -36.30
N SER A 522 -4.00 6.28 -35.66
CA SER A 522 -2.71 5.97 -36.29
C SER A 522 -2.61 4.50 -36.71
N ILE A 523 -3.29 3.60 -35.99
CA ILE A 523 -3.37 2.16 -36.31
C ILE A 523 -4.40 1.89 -37.42
N LEU A 524 -5.54 2.59 -37.39
CA LEU A 524 -6.60 2.46 -38.39
C LEU A 524 -6.24 3.06 -39.76
N GLY A 525 -5.27 3.98 -39.79
CA GLY A 525 -4.76 4.66 -40.97
C GLY A 525 -5.65 5.81 -41.48
N ASP A 526 -5.20 6.46 -42.55
CA ASP A 526 -5.72 7.73 -43.07
C ASP A 526 -7.20 7.70 -43.49
N LYS A 527 -7.81 6.51 -43.64
CA LYS A 527 -9.23 6.36 -44.02
C LYS A 527 -10.19 7.08 -43.04
N TYR A 528 -9.78 7.24 -41.78
CA TYR A 528 -10.60 7.83 -40.73
C TYR A 528 -10.07 9.17 -40.20
N GLU A 529 -9.08 9.77 -40.87
CA GLU A 529 -8.68 11.13 -40.54
C GLU A 529 -9.80 12.10 -40.94
N LEU A 530 -10.40 12.74 -39.95
CA LEU A 530 -11.34 13.83 -40.18
C LEU A 530 -10.55 15.13 -40.37
N GLU A 531 -10.78 15.85 -41.47
CA GLU A 531 -10.40 17.26 -41.56
C GLU A 531 -11.12 17.99 -40.41
N SER A 532 -10.35 18.66 -39.54
CA SER A 532 -10.77 19.25 -38.26
C SER A 532 -12.28 19.44 -38.09
N SER A 533 -12.90 18.80 -37.08
CA SER A 533 -14.28 19.07 -36.68
C SER A 533 -14.38 20.46 -36.03
N LYS A 534 -14.22 21.52 -36.83
CA LYS A 534 -14.47 22.90 -36.44
C LYS A 534 -15.99 23.05 -36.24
N GLY A 535 -16.46 22.85 -35.01
CA GLY A 535 -17.82 23.24 -34.64
C GLY A 535 -18.56 22.35 -33.66
N LEU A 536 -18.03 21.18 -33.27
CA LEU A 536 -18.71 20.36 -32.26
C LEU A 536 -18.50 20.96 -30.86
N ASP A 537 -19.60 21.39 -30.22
CA ASP A 537 -19.58 21.84 -28.83
C ASP A 537 -19.31 20.63 -27.91
N VAL A 538 -18.32 20.75 -27.03
CA VAL A 538 -18.03 19.72 -26.02
C VAL A 538 -19.24 19.48 -25.10
N ASN A 539 -20.07 20.50 -24.86
CA ASN A 539 -21.31 20.36 -24.10
C ASN A 539 -22.29 19.41 -24.77
N ASP A 540 -22.33 19.41 -26.11
CA ASP A 540 -23.18 18.51 -26.88
C ASP A 540 -22.69 17.06 -26.80
N TYR A 541 -21.37 16.86 -26.68
CA TYR A 541 -20.76 15.53 -26.55
C TYR A 541 -21.17 14.81 -25.26
N PHE A 542 -21.20 15.52 -24.13
CA PHE A 542 -21.61 14.97 -22.83
C PHE A 542 -23.11 15.14 -22.53
N SER A 543 -23.87 15.74 -23.44
CA SER A 543 -25.28 16.06 -23.20
C SER A 543 -26.11 14.80 -22.90
N PRO A 544 -26.87 14.77 -21.79
CA PRO A 544 -27.70 13.62 -21.46
C PRO A 544 -28.79 13.36 -22.50
N ASN A 545 -29.20 14.40 -23.22
CA ASN A 545 -30.32 14.37 -24.18
C ASN A 545 -29.88 14.26 -25.64
N LYS A 546 -28.59 14.45 -25.96
CA LYS A 546 -28.09 14.33 -27.34
C LYS A 546 -27.73 12.88 -27.63
N ASN A 547 -28.18 12.39 -28.78
CA ASN A 547 -27.88 11.04 -29.24
C ASN A 547 -26.44 10.98 -29.77
N PRO A 548 -25.52 10.19 -29.18
CA PRO A 548 -24.13 10.12 -29.65
C PRO A 548 -23.99 9.62 -31.10
N TYR A 549 -24.95 8.85 -31.60
CA TYR A 549 -24.97 8.38 -32.99
C TYR A 549 -25.28 9.50 -33.99
N SER A 550 -26.03 10.54 -33.60
CA SER A 550 -26.34 11.64 -34.52
C SER A 550 -25.13 12.52 -34.79
N LEU A 551 -24.14 12.52 -33.88
CA LEU A 551 -22.88 13.25 -34.02
C LEU A 551 -21.96 12.68 -35.11
N LEU A 552 -22.27 11.51 -35.66
CA LEU A 552 -21.50 10.90 -36.77
C LEU A 552 -22.01 11.34 -38.15
N ALA A 553 -23.17 12.01 -38.21
CA ALA A 553 -23.80 12.49 -39.44
C ALA A 553 -23.64 14.01 -39.65
N GLU A 554 -23.16 14.72 -38.63
CA GLU A 554 -22.72 16.12 -38.65
C GLU A 554 -21.23 16.17 -39.05
#